data_AF-A0A525D1P8-F1
#
_entry.id   AF-A0A525D1P8-F1
#
_cell.length_a   1.000
_cell.length_b   1.000
_cell.length_c   1.000
_cell.angle_alpha   90.00
_cell.angle_beta   90.00
_cell.angle_gamma   90.00
#
_symmetry.space_group_name_H-M   'P 1'
#
loop_
_entity.id
_entity.type
_entity.pdbx_description
1 polymer ?
#
loop_
_entity_poly.entity_id
_entity_poly.type
_entity_poly.pdbx_seq_one_letter_code
_entity_poly.pdbx_strand_id
1 'polypeptide(L)'
;MKTTDKSALLDLLIDISWKKHGVAHEERYVVHGLNVYRDIFPSSPLESVKNTHTGEVVRTQVPPGALVDNYDERRVMKIPLSRISHPEGPEHLQPGRFFPQGWITGVPGVFKGNYHPFRLVDRDGTMLMVDLNHPLAGVDLNLTFEILGRSLKQAERGGSVTEWLEIATSGPGMQARYNGHPTAFFYPTAFKREDEQSDDLFYRQDRFVHHVDATAGSTLESMYQLLVSNGQKVLDLMAGWESHIPRAFDLSEVHGIGLNPGELKANPVLTDYNIQDLNREPYLDYPDHFFDLAVCSLSVEYLTDPLTVFKEIARVLKPGACFAVTFSNRWFPQKNIRLWADLHEFERLGLVLEYFMASGGFERLETKSVRGYPRPEGDRYAGQYAHADPVYMVTGRTRNRG
;
A
#
# COMPACT_ATOMS: atom_id res chain seq x y z
N MET A 1 6.90 -6.43 44.76
CA MET A 1 6.11 -7.55 44.17
C MET A 1 6.83 -7.93 42.88
N LYS A 2 7.40 -9.13 42.76
CA LYS A 2 8.07 -9.55 41.52
C LYS A 2 7.01 -9.61 40.42
N THR A 3 7.10 -8.70 39.46
CA THR A 3 6.29 -8.67 38.25
C THR A 3 6.43 -10.00 37.53
N THR A 4 5.36 -10.79 37.50
CA THR A 4 5.30 -11.96 36.62
C THR A 4 5.10 -11.48 35.20
N ASP A 5 6.08 -11.77 34.33
CA ASP A 5 6.08 -11.56 32.87
C ASP A 5 4.74 -11.90 32.17
N LYS A 6 3.96 -12.81 32.77
CA LYS A 6 2.65 -13.28 32.28
C LYS A 6 1.60 -12.21 32.04
N SER A 7 1.62 -11.09 32.77
CA SER A 7 0.63 -10.00 32.60
C SER A 7 1.20 -8.76 31.91
N ALA A 8 2.46 -8.80 31.46
CA ALA A 8 3.10 -7.69 30.78
C ALA A 8 2.56 -7.56 29.36
N LEU A 9 2.09 -6.35 29.03
CA LEU A 9 1.69 -5.96 27.70
C LEU A 9 2.70 -4.97 27.12
N LEU A 10 2.92 -5.06 25.82
CA LEU A 10 3.84 -4.25 25.05
C LEU A 10 3.08 -3.61 23.89
N ASP A 11 3.18 -2.29 23.78
CA ASP A 11 2.85 -1.58 22.56
C ASP A 11 4.16 -1.31 21.84
N LEU A 12 4.23 -1.72 20.57
CA LEU A 12 5.43 -1.53 19.77
C LEU A 12 5.09 -1.23 18.31
N LEU A 13 6.07 -0.66 17.63
CA LEU A 13 6.05 -0.46 16.19
C LEU A 13 7.07 -1.42 15.57
N ILE A 14 6.63 -2.16 14.56
CA ILE A 14 7.45 -3.10 13.78
C ILE A 14 7.67 -2.48 12.40
N ASP A 15 8.90 -2.03 12.13
CA ASP A 15 9.32 -1.64 10.79
C ASP A 15 10.06 -2.82 10.13
N ILE A 16 9.58 -3.23 8.96
CA ILE A 16 10.17 -4.28 8.13
C ILE A 16 10.63 -3.63 6.83
N SER A 17 11.92 -3.71 6.51
CA SER A 17 12.46 -3.15 5.27
C SER A 17 13.27 -4.17 4.47
N TRP A 18 13.12 -4.11 3.16
CA TRP A 18 13.84 -4.97 2.22
C TRP A 18 14.03 -4.27 0.87
N LYS A 19 14.91 -4.83 0.04
CA LYS A 19 15.10 -4.39 -1.35
C LYS A 19 14.89 -5.58 -2.28
N LYS A 20 14.14 -5.39 -3.36
CA LYS A 20 13.92 -6.43 -4.36
C LYS A 20 13.85 -5.80 -5.75
N HIS A 21 14.63 -6.33 -6.69
CA HIS A 21 14.69 -5.86 -8.09
C HIS A 21 14.87 -4.34 -8.25
N GLY A 22 15.71 -3.72 -7.40
CA GLY A 22 16.01 -2.28 -7.47
C GLY A 22 14.97 -1.35 -6.85
N VAL A 23 13.94 -1.90 -6.20
CA VAL A 23 12.92 -1.15 -5.44
C VAL A 23 13.19 -1.32 -3.95
N ALA A 24 13.09 -0.24 -3.19
CA ALA A 24 13.13 -0.28 -1.72
C ALA A 24 11.72 -0.36 -1.16
N HIS A 25 11.52 -1.20 -0.16
CA HIS A 25 10.22 -1.42 0.45
C HIS A 25 10.30 -1.28 1.97
N GLU A 26 9.29 -0.65 2.55
CA GLU A 26 9.11 -0.48 3.99
C GLU A 26 7.65 -0.82 4.35
N GLU A 27 7.48 -1.67 5.36
CA GLU A 27 6.20 -1.93 6.02
C GLU A 27 6.34 -1.51 7.48
N ARG A 28 5.36 -0.76 7.97
CA ARG A 28 5.24 -0.36 9.37
C ARG A 28 3.95 -0.89 9.94
N TYR A 29 4.06 -1.76 10.93
CA TYR A 29 2.92 -2.35 11.61
C TYR A 29 2.92 -1.98 13.09
N VAL A 30 1.86 -1.31 13.56
CA VAL A 30 1.69 -0.97 14.96
C VAL A 30 0.99 -2.11 15.69
N VAL A 31 1.58 -2.53 16.80
CA VAL A 31 1.07 -3.56 17.68
C VAL A 31 0.62 -2.93 18.98
N HIS A 32 -0.62 -3.20 19.36
CA HIS A 32 -1.19 -2.79 20.63
C HIS A 32 -1.48 -4.02 21.50
N GLY A 33 -0.95 -4.00 22.72
CA GLY A 33 -1.23 -5.01 23.72
C GLY A 33 -0.64 -6.39 23.44
N LEU A 34 0.55 -6.47 22.82
CA LEU A 34 1.30 -7.72 22.71
C LEU A 34 1.53 -8.29 24.11
N ASN A 35 1.16 -9.55 24.35
CA ASN A 35 1.46 -10.21 25.62
C ASN A 35 2.86 -10.84 25.55
N VAL A 36 3.78 -10.34 26.39
CA VAL A 36 5.21 -10.71 26.34
C VAL A 36 5.43 -12.21 26.58
N TYR A 37 4.60 -12.84 27.41
CA TYR A 37 4.71 -14.26 27.72
C TYR A 37 4.04 -15.16 26.69
N ARG A 38 2.89 -14.75 26.14
CA ARG A 38 2.03 -15.60 25.31
C ARG A 38 2.29 -15.43 23.81
N ASP A 39 2.57 -14.22 23.38
CA ASP A 39 2.62 -13.86 21.95
C ASP A 39 4.06 -13.80 21.40
N ILE A 40 5.08 -14.09 22.25
CA ILE A 40 6.49 -14.16 21.81
C ILE A 40 6.98 -15.60 21.84
N PHE A 41 7.14 -16.16 20.66
CA PHE A 41 7.52 -17.55 20.44
C PHE A 41 9.03 -17.75 20.51
N PRO A 42 9.50 -18.94 20.93
CA PRO A 42 10.92 -19.27 20.93
C PRO A 42 11.53 -19.10 19.52
N SER A 43 12.74 -18.54 19.44
CA SER A 43 13.44 -18.26 18.18
C SER A 43 12.78 -17.19 17.27
N SER A 44 11.70 -16.55 17.73
CA SER A 44 11.13 -15.39 17.05
C SER A 44 12.06 -14.18 17.19
N PRO A 45 12.19 -13.33 16.15
CA PRO A 45 12.83 -12.02 16.29
C PRO A 45 12.25 -11.17 17.43
N LEU A 46 10.99 -11.38 17.83
CA LEU A 46 10.39 -10.67 18.98
C LEU A 46 11.00 -11.06 20.34
N GLU A 47 11.79 -12.13 20.45
CA GLU A 47 12.46 -12.45 21.71
C GLU A 47 13.38 -11.33 22.19
N SER A 48 13.93 -10.55 21.26
CA SER A 48 14.81 -9.42 21.59
C SER A 48 14.09 -8.28 22.31
N VAL A 49 12.76 -8.21 22.29
CA VAL A 49 11.98 -7.12 22.91
C VAL A 49 11.41 -7.48 24.30
N LYS A 50 11.65 -8.71 24.81
CA LYS A 50 11.09 -9.14 26.11
C LYS A 50 11.52 -8.23 27.28
N ASN A 51 12.77 -7.79 27.27
CA ASN A 51 13.40 -7.05 28.36
C ASN A 51 13.66 -5.56 28.06
N THR A 52 13.05 -5.02 27.00
CA THR A 52 13.30 -3.64 26.54
C THR A 52 12.35 -2.63 27.17
N HIS A 53 12.74 -1.37 27.28
CA HIS A 53 11.92 -0.32 27.90
C HIS A 53 11.30 0.63 26.87
N THR A 54 10.30 1.39 27.27
CA THR A 54 9.68 2.43 26.43
C THR A 54 10.74 3.38 25.88
N GLY A 55 10.67 3.66 24.57
CA GLY A 55 11.63 4.48 23.83
C GLY A 55 12.87 3.74 23.35
N GLU A 56 13.09 2.49 23.77
CA GLU A 56 14.17 1.68 23.22
C GLU A 56 13.85 1.21 21.80
N VAL A 57 14.91 1.09 20.99
CA VAL A 57 14.83 0.62 19.60
C VAL A 57 15.75 -0.58 19.44
N VAL A 58 15.19 -1.71 19.02
CA VAL A 58 15.94 -2.93 18.71
C VAL A 58 15.98 -3.14 17.21
N ARG A 59 17.15 -3.49 16.66
CA ARG A 59 17.33 -3.78 15.24
C ARG A 59 17.85 -5.18 15.06
N THR A 60 17.31 -5.90 14.10
CA THR A 60 17.75 -7.26 13.77
C THR A 60 17.69 -7.49 12.27
N GLN A 61 18.71 -8.17 11.75
CA GLN A 61 18.72 -8.65 10.38
C GLN A 61 18.22 -10.09 10.38
N VAL A 62 17.26 -10.39 9.51
CA VAL A 62 16.59 -11.67 9.45
C VAL A 62 16.83 -12.31 8.08
N PRO A 63 17.62 -13.40 8.02
CA PRO A 63 17.88 -14.07 6.75
C PRO A 63 16.64 -14.82 6.24
N PRO A 64 16.61 -15.19 4.94
CA PRO A 64 15.52 -15.99 4.37
C PRO A 64 15.25 -17.27 5.16
N GLY A 65 13.99 -17.59 5.39
CA GLY A 65 13.58 -18.77 6.16
C GLY A 65 13.48 -18.58 7.67
N ALA A 66 13.97 -17.47 8.23
CA ALA A 66 13.95 -17.23 9.67
C ALA A 66 12.67 -16.54 10.19
N LEU A 67 11.94 -15.82 9.32
CA LEU A 67 10.67 -15.17 9.67
C LEU A 67 9.46 -15.85 9.01
N VAL A 68 9.59 -16.10 7.72
CA VAL A 68 8.63 -16.82 6.88
C VAL A 68 9.37 -17.99 6.25
N ASP A 69 8.64 -19.04 5.87
CA ASP A 69 9.22 -20.20 5.16
C ASP A 69 10.15 -19.74 4.04
N ASN A 70 11.33 -20.38 3.94
CA ASN A 70 12.24 -20.08 2.84
C ASN A 70 11.62 -20.51 1.51
N TYR A 71 12.14 -19.96 0.42
CA TYR A 71 11.70 -20.32 -0.91
C TYR A 71 11.87 -21.82 -1.16
N ASP A 72 10.79 -22.48 -1.58
CA ASP A 72 10.76 -23.89 -1.92
C ASP A 72 10.25 -24.07 -3.35
N GLU A 73 11.12 -24.55 -4.24
CA GLU A 73 10.78 -24.84 -5.64
C GLU A 73 9.64 -25.87 -5.76
N ARG A 74 9.47 -26.76 -4.77
CA ARG A 74 8.39 -27.76 -4.75
C ARG A 74 7.01 -27.14 -4.53
N ARG A 75 6.96 -25.89 -4.04
CA ARG A 75 5.73 -25.10 -3.91
C ARG A 75 5.39 -24.33 -5.19
N VAL A 76 6.26 -24.39 -6.21
CA VAL A 76 5.94 -23.99 -7.58
C VAL A 76 5.43 -25.21 -8.33
N MET A 77 4.19 -25.15 -8.79
CA MET A 77 3.52 -26.33 -9.35
C MET A 77 2.72 -26.01 -10.60
N LYS A 78 2.68 -26.98 -11.51
CA LYS A 78 1.84 -26.94 -12.70
C LYS A 78 0.48 -27.58 -12.39
N ILE A 79 -0.61 -26.83 -12.55
CA ILE A 79 -1.98 -27.31 -12.32
C ILE A 79 -2.85 -27.09 -13.57
N PRO A 80 -3.82 -27.98 -13.86
CA PRO A 80 -4.81 -27.71 -14.90
C PRO A 80 -5.64 -26.46 -14.58
N LEU A 81 -5.97 -25.67 -15.60
CA LEU A 81 -6.86 -24.51 -15.47
C LEU A 81 -8.22 -24.89 -14.85
N SER A 82 -8.70 -26.12 -15.14
CA SER A 82 -9.94 -26.66 -14.57
C SER A 82 -9.92 -26.82 -13.04
N ARG A 83 -8.76 -26.69 -12.39
CA ARG A 83 -8.65 -26.70 -10.92
C ARG A 83 -8.91 -25.33 -10.28
N ILE A 84 -9.01 -24.26 -11.08
CA ILE A 84 -9.34 -22.92 -10.57
C ILE A 84 -10.85 -22.71 -10.58
N SER A 85 -11.40 -22.41 -9.41
CA SER A 85 -12.77 -21.96 -9.23
C SER A 85 -12.81 -20.43 -9.19
N HIS A 86 -12.70 -19.78 -10.36
CA HIS A 86 -12.83 -18.32 -10.48
C HIS A 86 -14.24 -17.93 -10.93
N PRO A 87 -14.93 -17.02 -10.21
CA PRO A 87 -16.29 -16.61 -10.57
C PRO A 87 -16.39 -15.89 -11.93
N GLU A 88 -15.34 -15.18 -12.36
CA GLU A 88 -15.39 -14.35 -13.57
C GLU A 88 -14.67 -14.96 -14.78
N GLY A 89 -14.29 -16.24 -14.72
CA GLY A 89 -13.63 -16.92 -15.84
C GLY A 89 -12.11 -16.74 -15.91
N PRO A 90 -11.44 -17.47 -16.83
CA PRO A 90 -9.98 -17.59 -16.89
C PRO A 90 -9.27 -16.35 -17.45
N GLU A 91 -9.96 -15.42 -18.10
CA GLU A 91 -9.40 -14.20 -18.70
C GLU A 91 -8.82 -13.22 -17.66
N HIS A 92 -9.24 -13.34 -16.40
CA HIS A 92 -8.76 -12.53 -15.27
C HIS A 92 -7.46 -13.07 -14.65
N LEU A 93 -7.08 -14.30 -14.99
CA LEU A 93 -5.88 -14.96 -14.48
C LEU A 93 -4.64 -14.47 -15.24
N GLN A 94 -4.01 -13.41 -14.75
CA GLN A 94 -2.87 -12.77 -15.39
C GLN A 94 -1.54 -13.15 -14.72
N PRO A 95 -0.49 -13.50 -15.49
CA PRO A 95 0.84 -13.79 -14.94
C PRO A 95 1.39 -12.66 -14.06
N GLY A 96 2.10 -13.03 -13.01
CA GLY A 96 2.64 -12.15 -11.97
C GLY A 96 1.64 -11.77 -10.86
N ARG A 97 0.32 -11.90 -11.09
CA ARG A 97 -0.71 -11.56 -10.11
C ARG A 97 -0.82 -12.58 -8.98
N PHE A 98 -1.38 -12.14 -7.87
CA PHE A 98 -1.80 -13.00 -6.76
C PHE A 98 -3.30 -13.22 -6.76
N PHE A 99 -3.66 -14.40 -6.24
CA PHE A 99 -5.04 -14.84 -6.08
C PHE A 99 -5.18 -15.66 -4.80
N PRO A 100 -6.38 -15.77 -4.20
CA PRO A 100 -6.59 -16.62 -3.03
C PRO A 100 -6.36 -18.10 -3.33
N GLN A 101 -5.56 -18.78 -2.50
CA GLN A 101 -5.33 -20.22 -2.59
C GLN A 101 -6.63 -21.03 -2.57
N GLY A 102 -7.65 -20.57 -1.85
CA GLY A 102 -8.95 -21.22 -1.79
C GLY A 102 -9.68 -21.33 -3.13
N TRP A 103 -9.18 -20.70 -4.21
CA TRP A 103 -9.66 -20.91 -5.56
C TRP A 103 -9.11 -22.19 -6.21
N ILE A 104 -8.00 -22.73 -5.72
CA ILE A 104 -7.39 -23.96 -6.22
C ILE A 104 -8.06 -25.17 -5.56
N THR A 105 -8.42 -26.17 -6.37
CA THR A 105 -9.00 -27.44 -5.92
C THR A 105 -8.03 -28.60 -6.09
N GLY A 106 -8.12 -29.62 -5.23
CA GLY A 106 -7.37 -30.87 -5.37
C GLY A 106 -5.85 -30.75 -5.15
N VAL A 107 -5.40 -29.74 -4.40
CA VAL A 107 -4.01 -29.57 -3.96
C VAL A 107 -3.93 -29.76 -2.44
N PRO A 108 -3.07 -30.65 -1.92
CA PRO A 108 -2.92 -30.84 -0.48
C PRO A 108 -2.58 -29.54 0.26
N GLY A 109 -3.20 -29.32 1.42
CA GLY A 109 -3.01 -28.09 2.22
C GLY A 109 -3.81 -26.88 1.71
N VAL A 110 -4.44 -26.97 0.55
CA VAL A 110 -5.30 -25.91 0.00
C VAL A 110 -6.77 -26.30 0.19
N PHE A 111 -7.55 -25.38 0.74
CA PHE A 111 -8.96 -25.59 1.07
C PHE A 111 -9.81 -24.36 0.75
N LYS A 112 -11.11 -24.57 0.53
CA LYS A 112 -12.05 -23.49 0.23
C LYS A 112 -12.09 -22.47 1.37
N GLY A 113 -12.04 -21.19 1.03
CA GLY A 113 -11.98 -20.10 2.01
C GLY A 113 -10.57 -19.83 2.56
N ASN A 114 -9.54 -20.51 2.04
CA ASN A 114 -8.16 -20.12 2.29
C ASN A 114 -7.85 -18.80 1.56
N TYR A 115 -7.62 -17.73 2.32
CA TYR A 115 -7.29 -16.39 1.82
C TYR A 115 -5.79 -16.14 1.66
N HIS A 116 -4.93 -17.09 2.04
CA HIS A 116 -3.50 -16.99 1.73
C HIS A 116 -3.33 -16.90 0.22
N PRO A 117 -2.43 -16.04 -0.26
CA PRO A 117 -2.25 -15.81 -1.67
C PRO A 117 -1.46 -16.96 -2.31
N PHE A 118 -1.70 -17.20 -3.60
CA PHE A 118 -0.73 -17.81 -4.51
C PHE A 118 -0.41 -16.83 -5.62
N ARG A 119 0.81 -16.87 -6.16
CA ARG A 119 1.17 -16.11 -7.35
C ARG A 119 0.96 -16.95 -8.59
N LEU A 120 0.26 -16.43 -9.59
CA LEU A 120 0.23 -17.03 -10.92
C LEU A 120 1.54 -16.67 -11.63
N VAL A 121 2.42 -17.64 -11.85
CA VAL A 121 3.73 -17.39 -12.47
C VAL A 121 3.59 -17.31 -13.98
N ASP A 122 2.92 -18.29 -14.56
CA ASP A 122 2.74 -18.38 -16.01
C ASP A 122 1.45 -19.17 -16.32
N ARG A 123 0.99 -19.09 -17.56
CA ARG A 123 -0.14 -19.85 -18.05
C ARG A 123 0.02 -20.23 -19.51
N ASP A 124 -0.38 -21.46 -19.82
CA ASP A 124 -0.75 -21.87 -21.16
C ASP A 124 -2.28 -22.00 -21.25
N GLY A 125 -2.83 -22.27 -22.44
CA GLY A 125 -4.29 -22.33 -22.64
C GLY A 125 -5.01 -23.39 -21.79
N THR A 126 -4.29 -24.33 -21.18
CA THR A 126 -4.86 -25.47 -20.44
C THR A 126 -4.32 -25.65 -19.03
N MET A 127 -3.15 -25.08 -18.75
CA MET A 127 -2.40 -25.28 -17.52
C MET A 127 -1.88 -23.96 -16.99
N LEU A 128 -1.77 -23.88 -15.68
CA LEU A 128 -1.23 -22.75 -14.93
C LEU A 128 0.02 -23.21 -14.19
N MET A 129 1.03 -22.35 -14.13
CA MET A 129 2.14 -22.49 -13.20
C MET A 129 1.89 -21.54 -12.04
N VAL A 130 1.70 -22.09 -10.84
CA VAL A 130 1.40 -21.31 -9.63
C VAL A 130 2.51 -21.47 -8.61
N ASP A 131 2.76 -20.42 -7.85
CA ASP A 131 3.72 -20.38 -6.75
C ASP A 131 2.97 -20.18 -5.43
N LEU A 132 3.05 -21.17 -4.54
CA LEU A 132 2.41 -21.18 -3.22
C LEU A 132 3.35 -20.70 -2.10
N ASN A 133 4.55 -20.21 -2.42
CA ASN A 133 5.46 -19.65 -1.43
C ASN A 133 4.91 -18.34 -0.84
N HIS A 134 5.38 -18.00 0.36
CA HIS A 134 5.13 -16.69 0.95
C HIS A 134 5.69 -15.57 0.04
N PRO A 135 5.03 -14.41 -0.13
CA PRO A 135 5.56 -13.35 -1.01
C PRO A 135 6.95 -12.81 -0.64
N LEU A 136 7.35 -12.94 0.64
CA LEU A 136 8.69 -12.64 1.17
C LEU A 136 9.66 -13.85 1.20
N ALA A 137 9.27 -15.01 0.69
CA ALA A 137 10.15 -16.17 0.65
C ALA A 137 11.44 -15.87 -0.14
N GLY A 138 12.59 -16.27 0.41
CA GLY A 138 13.89 -16.00 -0.21
C GLY A 138 14.41 -14.56 -0.07
N VAL A 139 13.79 -13.72 0.76
CA VAL A 139 14.15 -12.29 0.92
C VAL A 139 14.84 -12.04 2.25
N ASP A 140 15.98 -11.34 2.23
CA ASP A 140 16.62 -10.79 3.43
C ASP A 140 15.82 -9.60 3.96
N LEU A 141 15.49 -9.62 5.25
CA LEU A 141 14.68 -8.59 5.90
C LEU A 141 15.50 -7.88 6.97
N ASN A 142 15.26 -6.57 7.13
CA ASN A 142 15.73 -5.81 8.29
C ASN A 142 14.51 -5.41 9.11
N LEU A 143 14.50 -5.83 10.38
CA LEU A 143 13.43 -5.52 11.32
C LEU A 143 13.93 -4.49 12.34
N THR A 144 13.11 -3.47 12.58
CA THR A 144 13.29 -2.53 13.68
C THR A 144 12.05 -2.57 14.57
N PHE A 145 12.26 -2.73 15.86
CA PHE A 145 11.22 -2.69 16.88
C PHE A 145 11.40 -1.44 17.72
N GLU A 146 10.42 -0.54 17.72
CA GLU A 146 10.38 0.62 18.61
C GLU A 146 9.33 0.39 19.70
N ILE A 147 9.75 0.50 20.96
CA ILE A 147 8.85 0.24 22.10
C ILE A 147 8.07 1.51 22.43
N LEU A 148 6.79 1.51 22.13
CA LEU A 148 5.90 2.65 22.34
C LEU A 148 5.40 2.74 23.79
N GLY A 149 5.19 1.58 24.44
CA GLY A 149 4.67 1.55 25.80
C GLY A 149 4.72 0.17 26.43
N ARG A 150 4.74 0.14 27.76
CA ARG A 150 4.58 -1.08 28.55
C ARG A 150 3.47 -0.87 29.57
N SER A 151 2.57 -1.84 29.66
CA SER A 151 1.47 -1.82 30.61
C SER A 151 1.27 -3.18 31.27
N LEU A 152 0.45 -3.22 32.32
CA LEU A 152 0.08 -4.44 33.02
C LEU A 152 -1.40 -4.70 32.84
N LYS A 153 -1.74 -5.93 32.43
CA LYS A 153 -3.14 -6.36 32.36
C LYS A 153 -3.67 -6.60 33.78
N GLN A 154 -4.76 -5.92 34.16
CA GLN A 154 -5.32 -5.98 35.51
C GLN A 154 -5.99 -7.32 35.86
N ALA A 155 -6.55 -8.04 34.87
CA ALA A 155 -7.11 -9.38 35.03
C ALA A 155 -7.11 -10.16 33.69
N GLU A 156 -6.85 -11.47 33.74
CA GLU A 156 -7.05 -12.38 32.61
C GLU A 156 -8.24 -13.31 32.87
N ARG A 157 -9.20 -13.32 31.95
CA ARG A 157 -10.20 -14.39 31.81
C ARG A 157 -10.10 -14.90 30.37
N GLY A 158 -9.21 -15.86 30.15
CA GLY A 158 -8.87 -16.35 28.80
C GLY A 158 -7.95 -15.40 28.00
N GLY A 159 -7.35 -15.92 26.94
CA GLY A 159 -6.46 -15.17 26.04
C GLY A 159 -6.21 -15.93 24.73
N SER A 160 -6.21 -15.21 23.61
CA SER A 160 -5.78 -15.72 22.31
C SER A 160 -4.27 -15.52 22.15
N VAL A 161 -3.60 -16.54 21.63
CA VAL A 161 -2.21 -16.42 21.16
C VAL A 161 -2.24 -15.67 19.82
N THR A 162 -1.41 -14.62 19.68
CA THR A 162 -1.35 -13.82 18.45
C THR A 162 0.06 -13.86 17.86
N GLU A 163 0.18 -14.34 16.63
CA GLU A 163 1.44 -14.32 15.86
C GLU A 163 1.62 -12.96 15.17
N TRP A 164 2.11 -11.97 15.92
CA TRP A 164 2.19 -10.58 15.44
C TRP A 164 3.06 -10.40 14.19
N LEU A 165 4.14 -11.17 14.08
CA LEU A 165 5.00 -11.13 12.90
C LEU A 165 4.34 -11.76 11.68
N GLU A 166 3.50 -12.79 11.84
CA GLU A 166 2.69 -13.34 10.74
C GLU A 166 1.71 -12.28 10.23
N ILE A 167 1.04 -11.55 11.13
CA ILE A 167 0.13 -10.47 10.76
C ILE A 167 0.88 -9.31 10.07
N ALA A 168 2.02 -8.90 10.62
CA ALA A 168 2.83 -7.83 10.05
C ALA A 168 3.37 -8.20 8.65
N THR A 169 3.64 -9.49 8.39
CA THR A 169 4.11 -9.99 7.10
C THR A 169 3.01 -10.49 6.17
N SER A 170 1.74 -10.40 6.57
CA SER A 170 0.59 -10.76 5.73
C SER A 170 0.35 -9.70 4.64
N GLY A 171 0.84 -9.99 3.43
CA GLY A 171 0.73 -9.12 2.26
C GLY A 171 2.06 -8.55 1.73
N PRO A 172 2.94 -7.98 2.57
CA PRO A 172 4.28 -7.54 2.14
C PRO A 172 4.98 -8.55 1.24
N GLY A 173 5.61 -8.05 0.17
CA GLY A 173 6.25 -8.85 -0.87
C GLY A 173 5.39 -9.03 -2.12
N MET A 174 4.07 -8.87 -2.04
CA MET A 174 3.20 -8.96 -3.22
C MET A 174 3.46 -7.86 -4.25
N GLN A 175 3.86 -6.68 -3.81
CA GLN A 175 4.15 -5.54 -4.68
C GLN A 175 5.35 -5.75 -5.61
N ALA A 176 6.21 -6.75 -5.33
CA ALA A 176 7.42 -6.98 -6.09
C ALA A 176 7.16 -7.91 -7.29
N ARG A 177 7.73 -7.55 -8.44
CA ARG A 177 7.80 -8.39 -9.65
C ARG A 177 8.27 -9.81 -9.36
N TYR A 178 7.84 -10.77 -10.18
CA TYR A 178 8.34 -12.15 -10.12
C TYR A 178 9.61 -12.28 -10.96
N ASN A 179 10.75 -12.57 -10.33
CA ASN A 179 12.05 -12.70 -11.00
C ASN A 179 12.38 -11.51 -11.94
N GLY A 180 11.95 -10.30 -11.54
CA GLY A 180 12.12 -9.08 -12.33
C GLY A 180 11.17 -8.92 -13.53
N HIS A 181 10.32 -9.91 -13.83
CA HIS A 181 9.33 -9.82 -14.91
C HIS A 181 8.14 -8.95 -14.50
N PRO A 182 7.66 -8.06 -15.38
CA PRO A 182 6.47 -7.24 -15.12
C PRO A 182 5.25 -8.09 -14.79
N THR A 183 4.47 -7.66 -13.81
CA THR A 183 3.16 -8.25 -13.56
C THR A 183 2.19 -7.78 -14.65
N ALA A 184 1.40 -8.70 -15.20
CA ALA A 184 0.48 -8.43 -16.30
C ALA A 184 -0.80 -7.72 -15.83
N PHE A 185 -0.68 -6.46 -15.42
CA PHE A 185 -1.82 -5.61 -15.05
C PHE A 185 -2.51 -4.94 -16.25
N PHE A 186 -1.78 -4.73 -17.35
CA PHE A 186 -2.29 -4.00 -18.52
C PHE A 186 -3.02 -4.92 -19.50
N TYR A 187 -4.26 -5.26 -19.19
CA TYR A 187 -5.16 -6.04 -20.06
C TYR A 187 -6.48 -5.29 -20.34
N PRO A 188 -7.19 -5.57 -21.45
CA PRO A 188 -8.26 -4.69 -21.95
C PRO A 188 -9.42 -4.39 -21.00
N THR A 189 -9.71 -5.25 -20.02
CA THR A 189 -10.80 -5.08 -19.05
C THR A 189 -10.34 -4.56 -17.70
N ALA A 190 -9.02 -4.43 -17.46
CA ALA A 190 -8.46 -4.02 -16.18
C ALA A 190 -8.92 -2.61 -15.75
N PHE A 191 -8.94 -1.69 -16.70
CA PHE A 191 -9.21 -0.26 -16.48
C PHE A 191 -10.67 0.15 -16.72
N LYS A 192 -11.55 -0.83 -16.99
CA LYS A 192 -12.99 -0.57 -17.06
C LYS A 192 -13.54 -0.30 -15.66
N ARG A 193 -14.65 0.41 -15.59
CA ARG A 193 -15.33 0.77 -14.33
C ARG A 193 -16.73 0.17 -14.29
N GLU A 194 -17.29 0.05 -13.09
CA GLU A 194 -18.71 -0.34 -12.93
C GLU A 194 -19.62 0.76 -13.50
N ASP A 195 -19.34 2.02 -13.18
CA ASP A 195 -20.00 3.19 -13.75
C ASP A 195 -19.07 3.96 -14.71
N GLU A 196 -19.27 3.71 -16.01
CA GLU A 196 -18.57 4.39 -17.11
C GLU A 196 -19.18 5.77 -17.49
N GLN A 197 -20.18 6.27 -16.75
CA GLN A 197 -20.68 7.64 -16.97
C GLN A 197 -19.61 8.69 -16.68
N SER A 198 -19.77 9.88 -17.27
CA SER A 198 -18.83 11.00 -17.11
C SER A 198 -18.55 11.32 -15.64
N ASP A 199 -17.28 11.55 -15.30
CA ASP A 199 -16.88 11.84 -13.93
C ASP A 199 -17.44 13.18 -13.45
N ASP A 200 -17.58 14.16 -14.36
CA ASP A 200 -18.29 15.43 -14.13
C ASP A 200 -19.69 15.28 -13.54
N LEU A 201 -20.39 14.17 -13.82
CA LEU A 201 -21.72 13.92 -13.26
C LEU A 201 -21.62 13.43 -11.81
N PHE A 202 -20.65 12.56 -11.54
CA PHE A 202 -20.46 11.94 -10.23
C PHE A 202 -19.87 12.92 -9.20
N TYR A 203 -18.90 13.74 -9.63
CA TYR A 203 -18.17 14.69 -8.77
C TYR A 203 -18.79 16.10 -8.75
N ARG A 204 -19.94 16.30 -9.40
CA ARG A 204 -20.64 17.60 -9.44
C ARG A 204 -21.03 18.14 -8.06
N GLN A 205 -21.43 17.25 -7.17
CA GLN A 205 -21.89 17.64 -5.84
C GLN A 205 -20.69 17.74 -4.92
N ASP A 206 -20.56 18.86 -4.22
CA ASP A 206 -19.52 19.07 -3.21
C ASP A 206 -19.61 18.01 -2.12
N ARG A 207 -18.48 17.38 -1.81
CA ARG A 207 -18.36 16.39 -0.75
C ARG A 207 -17.22 16.80 0.19
N PHE A 208 -17.55 17.65 1.15
CA PHE A 208 -16.68 17.97 2.28
C PHE A 208 -16.66 16.82 3.31
N VAL A 209 -16.19 15.66 2.85
CA VAL A 209 -16.05 14.44 3.66
C VAL A 209 -14.58 14.07 3.76
N HIS A 210 -14.17 13.64 4.95
CA HIS A 210 -12.87 13.00 5.12
C HIS A 210 -12.89 11.63 4.44
N HIS A 211 -11.97 11.39 3.51
CA HIS A 211 -11.90 10.13 2.76
C HIS A 211 -11.38 8.95 3.58
N VAL A 212 -10.61 9.25 4.62
CA VAL A 212 -10.05 8.29 5.59
C VAL A 212 -10.24 8.81 7.01
N ASP A 213 -10.08 7.95 8.02
CA ASP A 213 -10.11 8.42 9.41
C ASP A 213 -8.93 9.34 9.77
N ALA A 214 -9.05 10.04 10.90
CA ALA A 214 -8.09 11.06 11.33
C ALA A 214 -6.67 10.51 11.56
N THR A 215 -6.52 9.25 11.97
CA THR A 215 -5.21 8.63 12.16
C THR A 215 -4.53 8.35 10.83
N ALA A 216 -5.28 7.86 9.84
CA ALA A 216 -4.81 7.71 8.47
C ALA A 216 -4.45 9.07 7.84
N GLY A 217 -5.28 10.10 8.03
CA GLY A 217 -5.00 11.47 7.58
C GLY A 217 -3.71 12.04 8.17
N SER A 218 -3.48 11.85 9.46
CA SER A 218 -2.23 12.28 10.14
C SER A 218 -1.01 11.48 9.65
N THR A 219 -1.21 10.21 9.32
CA THR A 219 -0.16 9.34 8.76
C THR A 219 0.24 9.80 7.36
N LEU A 220 -0.73 10.14 6.51
CA LEU A 220 -0.49 10.73 5.18
C LEU A 220 0.31 12.04 5.28
N GLU A 221 -0.10 12.96 6.16
CA GLU A 221 0.61 14.21 6.39
C GLU A 221 2.06 13.95 6.83
N SER A 222 2.27 13.01 7.76
CA SER A 222 3.61 12.62 8.22
C SER A 222 4.47 12.02 7.10
N MET A 223 3.87 11.28 6.17
CA MET A 223 4.60 10.76 4.99
C MET A 223 5.01 11.88 4.05
N TYR A 224 4.11 12.83 3.74
CA TYR A 224 4.43 13.97 2.88
C TYR A 224 5.42 14.94 3.53
N GLN A 225 5.42 15.08 4.85
CA GLN A 225 6.42 15.86 5.58
C GLN A 225 7.86 15.42 5.28
N LEU A 226 8.08 14.15 4.96
CA LEU A 226 9.41 13.63 4.60
C LEU A 226 9.84 13.97 3.16
N LEU A 227 8.90 14.44 2.32
CA LEU A 227 9.11 14.70 0.89
C LEU A 227 9.08 16.20 0.55
N VAL A 228 8.35 16.98 1.35
CA VAL A 228 8.13 18.41 1.14
C VAL A 228 9.28 19.23 1.74
N SER A 229 9.60 20.36 1.10
CA SER A 229 10.59 21.34 1.57
C SER A 229 10.13 22.76 1.26
N ASN A 230 10.55 23.73 2.08
CA ASN A 230 10.20 25.14 1.88
C ASN A 230 10.61 25.64 0.49
N GLY A 231 9.82 26.54 -0.08
CA GLY A 231 10.05 27.17 -1.37
C GLY A 231 9.74 26.29 -2.60
N GLN A 232 9.23 25.07 -2.42
CA GLN A 232 8.86 24.20 -3.55
C GLN A 232 7.60 24.68 -4.27
N LYS A 233 7.51 24.33 -5.56
CA LYS A 233 6.25 24.29 -6.32
C LYS A 233 5.69 22.88 -6.31
N VAL A 234 4.48 22.70 -5.80
CA VAL A 234 3.85 21.38 -5.64
C VAL A 234 2.63 21.25 -6.54
N LEU A 235 2.53 20.11 -7.24
CA LEU A 235 1.32 19.71 -7.97
C LEU A 235 0.54 18.68 -7.15
N ASP A 236 -0.74 18.94 -6.86
CA ASP A 236 -1.67 17.98 -6.26
C ASP A 236 -2.65 17.45 -7.32
N LEU A 237 -2.49 16.17 -7.67
CA LEU A 237 -3.26 15.49 -8.71
C LEU A 237 -4.52 14.86 -8.16
N MET A 238 -5.63 15.07 -8.87
CA MET A 238 -6.95 14.59 -8.48
C MET A 238 -7.34 15.11 -7.10
N ALA A 239 -6.99 16.38 -6.85
CA ALA A 239 -7.16 17.08 -5.61
C ALA A 239 -8.65 17.26 -5.26
N GLY A 240 -8.95 17.11 -3.98
CA GLY A 240 -10.22 17.52 -3.38
C GLY A 240 -10.01 18.70 -2.42
N TRP A 241 -10.82 18.75 -1.37
CA TRP A 241 -10.72 19.79 -0.34
C TRP A 241 -9.62 19.54 0.70
N GLU A 242 -8.99 18.35 0.69
CA GLU A 242 -7.85 17.98 1.54
C GLU A 242 -6.71 17.38 0.70
N SER A 243 -5.55 18.04 0.68
CA SER A 243 -4.35 17.53 -0.01
C SER A 243 -3.45 16.66 0.88
N HIS A 244 -3.62 16.74 2.21
CA HIS A 244 -2.71 16.18 3.22
C HIS A 244 -1.27 16.73 3.20
N ILE A 245 -0.99 17.77 2.41
CA ILE A 245 0.31 18.45 2.43
C ILE A 245 0.45 19.21 3.76
N PRO A 246 1.53 19.02 4.53
CA PRO A 246 1.67 19.65 5.84
C PRO A 246 1.74 21.18 5.74
N ARG A 247 0.93 21.86 6.55
CA ARG A 247 0.84 23.34 6.56
C ARG A 247 2.03 24.03 7.23
N ALA A 248 2.95 23.25 7.81
CA ALA A 248 4.14 23.76 8.49
C ALA A 248 5.22 24.25 7.51
N PHE A 249 5.11 23.94 6.21
CA PHE A 249 6.06 24.36 5.19
C PHE A 249 5.58 25.62 4.46
N ASP A 250 6.52 26.54 4.24
CA ASP A 250 6.30 27.73 3.42
C ASP A 250 6.56 27.38 1.96
N LEU A 251 5.51 26.97 1.24
CA LEU A 251 5.58 26.57 -0.17
C LEU A 251 5.37 27.76 -1.08
N SER A 252 6.07 27.79 -2.22
CA SER A 252 5.98 28.91 -3.16
C SER A 252 4.64 28.91 -3.90
N GLU A 253 4.24 27.75 -4.43
CA GLU A 253 3.00 27.54 -5.18
C GLU A 253 2.52 26.11 -4.91
N VAL A 254 1.21 25.92 -4.74
CA VAL A 254 0.55 24.61 -4.67
C VAL A 254 -0.62 24.61 -5.63
N HIS A 255 -0.49 23.85 -6.72
CA HIS A 255 -1.46 23.80 -7.81
C HIS A 255 -2.26 22.51 -7.71
N GLY A 256 -3.58 22.61 -7.59
CA GLY A 256 -4.47 21.45 -7.59
C GLY A 256 -5.09 21.19 -8.96
N ILE A 257 -5.17 19.93 -9.36
CA ILE A 257 -6.02 19.49 -10.47
C ILE A 257 -7.14 18.64 -9.90
N GLY A 258 -8.39 19.03 -10.08
CA GLY A 258 -9.52 18.25 -9.60
C GLY A 258 -10.79 18.47 -10.42
N LEU A 259 -11.87 17.84 -9.99
CA LEU A 259 -13.14 17.85 -10.72
C LEU A 259 -14.21 18.74 -10.08
N ASN A 260 -14.06 19.07 -8.80
CA ASN A 260 -15.04 19.86 -8.06
C ASN A 260 -14.47 21.25 -7.71
N PRO A 261 -15.00 22.35 -8.30
CA PRO A 261 -14.54 23.71 -8.00
C PRO A 261 -14.77 24.14 -6.55
N GLY A 262 -15.85 23.67 -5.91
CA GLY A 262 -16.17 23.99 -4.52
C GLY A 262 -15.14 23.39 -3.55
N GLU A 263 -14.76 22.13 -3.77
CA GLU A 263 -13.75 21.42 -3.01
C GLU A 263 -12.36 22.05 -3.18
N LEU A 264 -11.95 22.31 -4.43
CA LEU A 264 -10.65 22.94 -4.71
C LEU A 264 -10.54 24.34 -4.12
N LYS A 265 -11.60 25.15 -4.18
CA LYS A 265 -11.64 26.47 -3.57
C LYS A 265 -11.61 26.42 -2.04
N ALA A 266 -12.15 25.37 -1.43
CA ALA A 266 -12.15 25.18 0.02
C ALA A 266 -10.84 24.59 0.54
N ASN A 267 -9.98 24.07 -0.34
CA ASN A 267 -8.72 23.46 0.03
C ASN A 267 -7.74 24.53 0.58
N PRO A 268 -7.31 24.42 1.85
CA PRO A 268 -6.56 25.49 2.51
C PRO A 268 -5.09 25.60 2.10
N VAL A 269 -4.55 24.63 1.34
CA VAL A 269 -3.13 24.67 0.91
C VAL A 269 -2.95 25.09 -0.54
N LEU A 270 -4.01 25.02 -1.36
CA LEU A 270 -3.98 25.39 -2.77
C LEU A 270 -3.79 26.91 -2.94
N THR A 271 -2.80 27.29 -3.76
CA THR A 271 -2.60 28.67 -4.21
C THR A 271 -3.24 28.92 -5.58
N ASP A 272 -3.38 27.87 -6.38
CA ASP A 272 -4.05 27.88 -7.69
C ASP A 272 -4.69 26.50 -7.96
N TYR A 273 -5.65 26.43 -8.88
CA TYR A 273 -6.23 25.16 -9.31
C TYR A 273 -6.84 25.17 -10.72
N ASN A 274 -6.86 24.00 -11.34
CA ASN A 274 -7.48 23.73 -12.62
C ASN A 274 -8.61 22.70 -12.47
N ILE A 275 -9.74 22.95 -13.12
CA ILE A 275 -10.82 21.96 -13.25
C ILE A 275 -10.52 21.13 -14.49
N GLN A 276 -10.10 19.88 -14.29
CA GLN A 276 -9.68 19.00 -15.38
C GLN A 276 -9.93 17.53 -15.05
N ASP A 277 -10.61 16.85 -15.97
CA ASP A 277 -10.80 15.41 -15.93
C ASP A 277 -9.63 14.71 -16.63
N LEU A 278 -8.70 14.14 -15.85
CA LEU A 278 -7.52 13.43 -16.36
C LEU A 278 -7.87 12.17 -17.15
N ASN A 279 -9.07 11.58 -16.96
CA ASN A 279 -9.53 10.44 -17.75
C ASN A 279 -10.00 10.86 -19.15
N ARG A 280 -10.29 12.15 -19.36
CA ARG A 280 -10.71 12.71 -20.66
C ARG A 280 -9.58 13.49 -21.33
N GLU A 281 -8.90 14.33 -20.56
CA GLU A 281 -7.83 15.22 -20.99
C GLU A 281 -6.62 14.98 -20.09
N PRO A 282 -5.75 14.00 -20.42
CA PRO A 282 -4.63 13.62 -19.54
C PRO A 282 -3.42 14.58 -19.62
N TYR A 283 -3.44 15.54 -20.56
CA TYR A 283 -2.34 16.46 -20.81
C TYR A 283 -2.40 17.69 -19.92
N LEU A 284 -1.30 17.98 -19.24
CA LEU A 284 -1.25 19.06 -18.24
C LEU A 284 -0.82 20.38 -18.88
N ASP A 285 -1.61 21.44 -18.71
CA ASP A 285 -1.28 22.78 -19.23
C ASP A 285 -0.25 23.52 -18.35
N TYR A 286 0.89 22.86 -18.15
CA TYR A 286 2.05 23.41 -17.46
C TYR A 286 3.31 23.21 -18.31
N PRO A 287 4.29 24.13 -18.23
CA PRO A 287 5.59 23.94 -18.86
C PRO A 287 6.29 22.68 -18.37
N ASP A 288 7.20 22.17 -19.19
CA ASP A 288 8.13 21.12 -18.78
C ASP A 288 8.95 21.60 -17.58
N HIS A 289 9.23 20.70 -16.63
CA HIS A 289 10.08 20.97 -15.48
C HIS A 289 9.64 22.16 -14.61
N PHE A 290 8.33 22.34 -14.46
CA PHE A 290 7.75 23.40 -13.65
C PHE A 290 7.71 23.07 -12.14
N PHE A 291 7.33 21.85 -11.77
CA PHE A 291 7.10 21.46 -10.37
C PHE A 291 8.32 20.77 -9.73
N ASP A 292 8.49 20.98 -8.42
CA ASP A 292 9.52 20.36 -7.58
C ASP A 292 9.06 19.04 -6.94
N LEU A 293 7.74 18.87 -6.82
CA LEU A 293 7.08 17.72 -6.22
C LEU A 293 5.69 17.56 -6.84
N ALA A 294 5.26 16.33 -7.06
CA ALA A 294 3.86 16.00 -7.31
C ALA A 294 3.35 15.02 -6.26
N VAL A 295 2.09 15.16 -5.88
CA VAL A 295 1.37 14.23 -5.01
C VAL A 295 0.05 13.80 -5.67
N CYS A 296 -0.40 12.59 -5.39
CA CYS A 296 -1.74 12.12 -5.73
C CYS A 296 -2.29 11.36 -4.52
N SER A 297 -3.24 11.98 -3.82
CA SER A 297 -3.78 11.47 -2.57
C SER A 297 -5.11 10.77 -2.80
N LEU A 298 -5.19 9.49 -2.44
CA LEU A 298 -6.43 8.71 -2.34
C LEU A 298 -7.27 8.68 -3.64
N SER A 299 -6.60 8.70 -4.79
CA SER A 299 -7.29 8.88 -6.09
C SER A 299 -6.77 8.08 -7.27
N VAL A 300 -5.60 7.43 -7.16
CA VAL A 300 -4.98 6.72 -8.30
C VAL A 300 -5.84 5.57 -8.84
N GLU A 301 -6.70 5.01 -7.99
CA GLU A 301 -7.61 3.91 -8.32
C GLU A 301 -8.71 4.28 -9.33
N TYR A 302 -8.88 5.56 -9.65
CA TYR A 302 -9.89 6.06 -10.59
C TYR A 302 -9.34 6.35 -11.99
N LEU A 303 -8.02 6.22 -12.21
CA LEU A 303 -7.40 6.50 -13.51
C LEU A 303 -7.62 5.35 -14.51
N THR A 304 -8.18 5.67 -15.68
CA THR A 304 -8.44 4.70 -16.75
C THR A 304 -7.30 4.61 -17.77
N ASP A 305 -6.47 5.66 -17.90
CA ASP A 305 -5.20 5.67 -18.66
C ASP A 305 -4.04 6.22 -17.79
N PRO A 306 -3.59 5.46 -16.77
CA PRO A 306 -2.54 5.94 -15.87
C PRO A 306 -1.19 6.13 -16.57
N LEU A 307 -0.92 5.44 -17.68
CA LEU A 307 0.39 5.54 -18.35
C LEU A 307 0.58 6.88 -19.03
N THR A 308 -0.47 7.42 -19.67
CA THR A 308 -0.42 8.76 -20.26
C THR A 308 -0.28 9.83 -19.18
N VAL A 309 -1.09 9.72 -18.12
CA VAL A 309 -1.03 10.65 -16.97
C VAL A 309 0.35 10.64 -16.31
N PHE A 310 0.94 9.47 -16.04
CA PHE A 310 2.27 9.38 -15.41
C PHE A 310 3.38 9.94 -16.30
N LYS A 311 3.28 9.82 -17.63
CA LYS A 311 4.23 10.45 -18.57
C LYS A 311 4.12 11.98 -18.53
N GLU A 312 2.91 12.51 -18.45
CA GLU A 312 2.67 13.95 -18.33
C GLU A 312 3.17 14.50 -16.99
N ILE A 313 2.96 13.76 -15.90
CA ILE A 313 3.52 14.11 -14.57
C ILE A 313 5.06 14.14 -14.64
N ALA A 314 5.69 13.14 -15.27
CA ALA A 314 7.14 13.12 -15.44
C ALA A 314 7.65 14.29 -16.31
N ARG A 315 6.85 14.79 -17.26
CA ARG A 315 7.19 15.94 -18.10
C ARG A 315 7.19 17.25 -17.30
N VAL A 316 6.14 17.51 -16.54
CA VAL A 316 5.98 18.77 -15.79
C VAL A 316 6.85 18.83 -14.52
N LEU A 317 7.35 17.69 -14.04
CA LEU A 317 8.27 17.63 -12.92
C LEU A 317 9.72 17.93 -13.35
N LYS A 318 10.45 18.68 -12.51
CA LYS A 318 11.90 18.90 -12.69
C LYS A 318 12.68 17.59 -12.65
N PRO A 319 13.86 17.48 -13.27
CA PRO A 319 14.71 16.30 -13.16
C PRO A 319 15.06 15.98 -11.69
N GLY A 320 14.90 14.73 -11.27
CA GLY A 320 15.12 14.28 -9.89
C GLY A 320 14.01 14.62 -8.88
N ALA A 321 12.98 15.35 -9.31
CA ALA A 321 11.80 15.67 -8.50
C ALA A 321 11.01 14.39 -8.15
N CYS A 322 10.38 14.40 -6.99
CA CYS A 322 9.61 13.26 -6.50
C CYS A 322 8.17 13.33 -7.02
N PHE A 323 7.61 12.17 -7.35
CA PHE A 323 6.17 11.97 -7.45
C PHE A 323 5.76 10.94 -6.40
N ALA A 324 4.81 11.30 -5.53
CA ALA A 324 4.28 10.44 -4.50
C ALA A 324 2.80 10.12 -4.75
N VAL A 325 2.47 8.84 -4.80
CA VAL A 325 1.11 8.35 -4.91
C VAL A 325 0.73 7.67 -3.61
N THR A 326 -0.33 8.14 -2.97
CA THR A 326 -0.84 7.55 -1.74
C THR A 326 -2.27 7.06 -1.90
N PHE A 327 -2.60 5.96 -1.22
CA PHE A 327 -3.95 5.39 -1.25
C PHE A 327 -4.22 4.61 0.04
N SER A 328 -5.48 4.25 0.24
CA SER A 328 -5.95 3.48 1.39
C SER A 328 -6.89 2.36 0.94
N ASN A 329 -7.54 1.69 1.91
CA ASN A 329 -8.59 0.71 1.65
C ASN A 329 -10.00 1.34 1.54
N ARG A 330 -10.07 2.65 1.35
CA ARG A 330 -11.30 3.42 1.14
C ARG A 330 -11.30 3.96 -0.28
N TRP A 331 -12.34 3.65 -1.04
CA TRP A 331 -12.56 4.18 -2.39
C TRP A 331 -14.06 4.15 -2.70
N PHE A 332 -14.46 4.79 -3.81
CA PHE A 332 -15.82 4.71 -4.35
C PHE A 332 -15.96 3.49 -5.28
N PRO A 333 -16.67 2.42 -4.87
CA PRO A 333 -16.76 1.18 -5.66
C PRO A 333 -17.30 1.38 -7.09
N GLN A 334 -18.13 2.42 -7.28
CA GLN A 334 -18.75 2.71 -8.57
C GLN A 334 -17.74 3.23 -9.60
N LYS A 335 -16.66 3.90 -9.16
CA LYS A 335 -15.75 4.64 -10.03
C LYS A 335 -14.33 4.08 -10.09
N ASN A 336 -13.92 3.20 -9.18
CA ASN A 336 -12.60 2.61 -9.31
C ASN A 336 -12.52 1.72 -10.54
N ILE A 337 -11.33 1.57 -11.09
CA ILE A 337 -11.07 0.56 -12.11
C ILE A 337 -11.32 -0.84 -11.54
N ARG A 338 -11.87 -1.74 -12.37
CA ARG A 338 -12.21 -3.11 -12.00
C ARG A 338 -11.03 -3.84 -11.37
N LEU A 339 -9.85 -3.71 -11.98
CA LEU A 339 -8.64 -4.34 -11.46
C LEU A 339 -8.40 -3.98 -10.00
N TRP A 340 -8.63 -2.73 -9.58
CA TRP A 340 -8.33 -2.28 -8.21
C TRP A 340 -9.09 -3.07 -7.13
N ALA A 341 -10.35 -3.39 -7.40
CA ALA A 341 -11.20 -4.19 -6.52
C ALA A 341 -10.76 -5.66 -6.48
N ASP A 342 -10.19 -6.17 -7.59
CA ASP A 342 -9.73 -7.55 -7.72
C ASP A 342 -8.35 -7.81 -7.09
N LEU A 343 -7.60 -6.76 -6.75
CA LEU A 343 -6.25 -6.87 -6.21
C LEU A 343 -6.24 -7.10 -4.70
N HIS A 344 -5.30 -7.94 -4.24
CA HIS A 344 -4.89 -7.93 -2.84
C HIS A 344 -4.30 -6.56 -2.47
N GLU A 345 -4.38 -6.18 -1.19
CA GLU A 345 -3.98 -4.82 -0.74
C GLU A 345 -2.55 -4.45 -1.16
N PHE A 346 -1.60 -5.36 -0.98
CA PHE A 346 -0.20 -5.16 -1.37
C PHE A 346 0.05 -5.35 -2.87
N GLU A 347 -0.87 -5.96 -3.62
CA GLU A 347 -0.79 -5.93 -5.09
C GLU A 347 -1.10 -4.53 -5.65
N ARG A 348 -1.91 -3.72 -4.96
CA ARG A 348 -2.19 -2.34 -5.39
C ARG A 348 -0.92 -1.49 -5.41
N LEU A 349 -0.03 -1.68 -4.42
CA LEU A 349 1.32 -1.10 -4.46
C LEU A 349 2.10 -1.57 -5.70
N GLY A 350 1.98 -2.85 -6.05
CA GLY A 350 2.59 -3.42 -7.26
C GLY A 350 2.03 -2.80 -8.55
N LEU A 351 0.72 -2.60 -8.62
CA LEU A 351 0.05 -1.93 -9.75
C LEU A 351 0.57 -0.50 -9.94
N VAL A 352 0.62 0.28 -8.87
CA VAL A 352 1.13 1.66 -8.92
C VAL A 352 2.61 1.68 -9.26
N LEU A 353 3.43 0.78 -8.71
CA LEU A 353 4.83 0.60 -9.14
C LEU A 353 4.94 0.31 -10.64
N GLU A 354 4.07 -0.52 -11.20
CA GLU A 354 4.05 -0.77 -12.64
C GLU A 354 3.69 0.46 -13.46
N TYR A 355 2.83 1.37 -12.97
CA TYR A 355 2.60 2.67 -13.62
C TYR A 355 3.89 3.50 -13.67
N PHE A 356 4.61 3.60 -12.55
CA PHE A 356 5.91 4.27 -12.49
C PHE A 356 6.92 3.65 -13.47
N MET A 357 7.05 2.33 -13.47
CA MET A 357 8.01 1.62 -14.32
C MET A 357 7.65 1.70 -15.80
N ALA A 358 6.39 1.44 -16.17
CA ALA A 358 5.93 1.39 -17.55
C ALA A 358 5.82 2.77 -18.22
N SER A 359 5.65 3.84 -17.43
CA SER A 359 5.74 5.21 -17.96
C SER A 359 7.14 5.55 -18.51
N GLY A 360 8.18 4.89 -17.98
CA GLY A 360 9.59 5.15 -18.33
C GLY A 360 10.15 6.47 -17.80
N GLY A 361 9.35 7.28 -17.10
CA GLY A 361 9.73 8.62 -16.63
C GLY A 361 10.49 8.64 -15.30
N PHE A 362 10.43 7.55 -14.53
CA PHE A 362 10.87 7.53 -13.13
C PHE A 362 11.97 6.48 -12.84
N GLU A 363 12.71 6.73 -11.77
CA GLU A 363 13.73 5.89 -11.16
C GLU A 363 13.67 5.98 -9.62
N ARG A 364 14.50 5.20 -8.91
CA ARG A 364 14.58 5.18 -7.44
C ARG A 364 13.21 4.99 -6.79
N LEU A 365 12.56 3.90 -7.20
CA LEU A 365 11.20 3.60 -6.75
C LEU A 365 11.23 3.06 -5.32
N GLU A 366 10.27 3.50 -4.53
CA GLU A 366 10.11 3.07 -3.14
C GLU A 366 8.63 2.80 -2.85
N THR A 367 8.37 1.85 -1.95
CA THR A 367 7.02 1.64 -1.39
C THR A 367 7.06 1.72 0.11
N LYS A 368 6.05 2.35 0.70
CA LYS A 368 5.82 2.37 2.13
C LYS A 368 4.38 1.99 2.45
N SER A 369 4.19 1.22 3.51
CA SER A 369 2.87 0.90 4.04
C SER A 369 2.85 1.06 5.56
N VAL A 370 1.74 1.58 6.08
CA VAL A 370 1.53 1.82 7.51
C VAL A 370 0.18 1.26 7.91
N ARG A 371 0.17 0.32 8.87
CA ARG A 371 -1.01 -0.42 9.30
C ARG A 371 -1.00 -0.65 10.82
N GLY A 372 -2.13 -1.10 11.36
CA GLY A 372 -2.24 -1.58 12.74
C GLY A 372 -2.51 -0.50 13.79
N TYR A 373 -2.50 0.79 13.41
CA TYR A 373 -2.94 1.84 14.32
C TYR A 373 -4.38 1.61 14.79
N PRO A 374 -4.74 1.98 16.02
CA PRO A 374 -6.08 1.81 16.54
C PRO A 374 -7.00 2.83 15.87
N ARG A 375 -8.23 2.42 15.55
CA ARG A 375 -9.22 3.36 15.00
C ARG A 375 -9.55 4.43 16.04
N PRO A 376 -9.64 5.71 15.68
CA PRO A 376 -10.09 6.76 16.61
C PRO A 376 -11.46 6.44 17.21
N GLU A 377 -11.65 6.63 18.52
CA GLU A 377 -12.91 6.32 19.21
C GLU A 377 -14.12 7.08 18.64
N GLY A 378 -13.90 8.29 18.12
CA GLY A 378 -14.93 9.13 17.51
C GLY A 378 -15.21 8.84 16.03
N ASP A 379 -14.51 7.89 15.40
CA ASP A 379 -14.72 7.56 13.99
C ASP A 379 -16.05 6.81 13.78
N ARG A 380 -16.73 7.09 12.67
CA ARG A 380 -18.02 6.48 12.33
C ARG A 380 -17.97 4.95 12.19
N TYR A 381 -16.78 4.38 11.97
CA TYR A 381 -16.58 2.94 11.84
C TYR A 381 -15.90 2.29 13.05
N ALA A 382 -15.72 3.00 14.17
CA ALA A 382 -15.08 2.48 15.39
C ALA A 382 -15.72 1.18 15.92
N GLY A 383 -17.03 1.00 15.72
CA GLY A 383 -17.75 -0.23 16.10
C GLY A 383 -17.64 -1.39 15.10
N GLN A 384 -17.08 -1.16 13.91
CA GLN A 384 -16.98 -2.16 12.84
C GLN A 384 -15.54 -2.62 12.59
N TYR A 385 -14.58 -1.71 12.70
CA TYR A 385 -13.17 -2.00 12.44
C TYR A 385 -12.31 -1.54 13.63
N ALA A 386 -11.49 -2.44 14.16
CA ALA A 386 -10.61 -2.12 15.29
C ALA A 386 -9.45 -1.19 14.90
N HIS A 387 -8.97 -1.28 13.65
CA HIS A 387 -7.83 -0.53 13.17
C HIS A 387 -8.25 0.67 12.33
N ALA A 388 -7.44 1.72 12.40
CA ALA A 388 -7.47 2.84 11.47
C ALA A 388 -7.26 2.34 10.04
N ASP A 389 -7.71 3.14 9.08
CA ASP A 389 -7.53 2.90 7.66
C ASP A 389 -6.01 2.84 7.37
N PRO A 390 -5.52 1.80 6.69
CA PRO A 390 -4.10 1.69 6.37
C PRO A 390 -3.71 2.73 5.32
N VAL A 391 -2.43 3.12 5.33
CA VAL A 391 -1.91 4.08 4.35
C VAL A 391 -0.79 3.42 3.56
N TYR A 392 -0.91 3.53 2.24
CA TYR A 392 0.05 3.02 1.27
C TYR A 392 0.65 4.19 0.49
N MET A 393 1.94 4.13 0.19
CA MET A 393 2.63 5.12 -0.62
C MET A 393 3.58 4.44 -1.60
N VAL A 394 3.57 4.90 -2.84
CA VAL A 394 4.61 4.62 -3.83
C VAL A 394 5.25 5.94 -4.24
N THR A 395 6.57 5.98 -4.25
CA THR A 395 7.32 7.14 -4.74
C THR A 395 8.23 6.76 -5.90
N GLY A 396 8.50 7.74 -6.74
CA GLY A 396 9.53 7.66 -7.78
C GLY A 396 10.09 9.04 -8.06
N ARG A 397 11.37 9.09 -8.45
CA ARG A 397 12.02 10.33 -8.88
C ARG A 397 12.08 10.39 -10.39
N THR A 398 11.77 11.53 -10.98
CA THR A 398 11.94 11.72 -12.42
C THR A 398 13.40 11.47 -12.81
N ARG A 399 13.59 10.80 -13.95
CA ARG A 399 14.94 10.55 -14.46
C ARG A 399 15.62 11.85 -14.80
N ASN A 400 16.91 11.94 -14.48
CA ASN A 400 17.77 12.97 -15.03
C ASN A 400 17.96 12.69 -16.52
N ARG A 401 17.13 13.32 -17.37
CA ARG A 401 17.43 13.39 -18.80
C ARG A 401 18.56 14.40 -18.93
N GLY A 402 19.78 13.89 -19.13
CA GLY A 402 20.99 14.68 -19.34
C GLY A 402 20.95 15.47 -20.64
#